data_AF-A0A562GYZ0-F1
#
_entry.id   AF-A0A562GYZ0-F1
#
_cell.length_a   1.000
_cell.length_b   1.000
_cell.length_c   1.000
_cell.angle_alpha   90.00
_cell.angle_beta   90.00
_cell.angle_gamma   90.00
#
_symmetry.space_group_name_H-M   'P 1'
#
loop_
_entity.id
_entity.type
_entity.pdbx_description
1 polymer ?
#
loop_
_entity_poly.entity_id
_entity_poly.type
_entity_poly.pdbx_seq_one_letter_code
_entity_poly.pdbx_strand_id
1 'polypeptide(L)' 'MTVASQVKQTLATLKGSQGTLRLYASQTRNEETKLVYKEALETTGTIINDLERRMQNLEYQEPQYKGN' A
#
# COMPACT_ATOMS: atom_id res chain seq x y z
N MET A 1 -17.04 -10.19 6.55
CA MET A 1 -15.88 -9.46 6.01
C MET A 1 -16.21 -9.11 4.58
N THR A 2 -16.23 -7.83 4.20
CA THR A 2 -16.56 -7.44 2.83
C THR A 2 -15.32 -7.29 1.95
N VAL A 3 -15.52 -7.10 0.65
CA VAL A 3 -14.41 -6.91 -0.29
C VAL A 3 -13.64 -5.64 0.07
N ALA A 4 -14.32 -4.55 0.41
CA ALA A 4 -13.66 -3.35 0.93
C ALA A 4 -12.86 -3.63 2.21
N SER A 5 -13.40 -4.40 3.15
CA SER A 5 -12.66 -4.78 4.38
C SER A 5 -11.40 -5.60 4.08
N GLN A 6 -11.44 -6.52 3.12
CA GLN A 6 -10.29 -7.33 2.73
C GLN A 6 -9.23 -6.46 2.06
N VAL A 7 -9.62 -5.61 1.11
CA VAL A 7 -8.67 -4.72 0.42
C VAL A 7 -8.06 -3.69 1.40
N LYS A 8 -8.78 -3.24 2.44
CA LYS A 8 -8.23 -2.37 3.50
C LYS A 8 -7.14 -3.06 4.29
N GLN A 9 -7.37 -4.33 4.64
CA GLN A 9 -6.36 -5.12 5.34
C GLN A 9 -5.11 -5.29 4.48
N THR A 10 -5.26 -5.60 3.19
CA THR A 10 -4.13 -5.66 2.25
C THR A 10 -3.39 -4.34 2.15
N LEU A 11 -4.11 -3.21 2.04
CA LEU A 11 -3.51 -1.87 2.03
C LEU A 11 -2.69 -1.59 3.30
N ALA A 12 -3.19 -1.96 4.47
CA ALA A 12 -2.46 -1.80 5.72
C ALA A 12 -1.15 -2.61 5.73
N THR A 13 -1.20 -3.87 5.28
CA THR A 13 0.00 -4.71 5.13
C THR A 13 1.00 -4.10 4.15
N LEU A 14 0.55 -3.65 2.97
CA LEU A 14 1.42 -3.05 1.96
C LEU A 14 2.09 -1.75 2.45
N LYS A 15 1.36 -0.88 3.15
CA LYS A 15 1.92 0.33 3.76
C LYS A 15 2.96 0.00 4.82
N GLY A 16 2.70 -1.02 5.64
CA GLY A 16 3.67 -1.55 6.60
C GLY A 16 4.94 -2.03 5.92
N SER A 17 4.81 -2.89 4.91
CA SER A 17 5.94 -3.39 4.11
C SER A 17 6.72 -2.26 3.43
N GLN A 18 6.04 -1.27 2.85
CA GLN A 18 6.70 -0.10 2.26
C GLN A 18 7.50 0.68 3.31
N GLY A 19 6.95 0.86 4.52
CA GLY A 19 7.66 1.48 5.64
C GLY A 19 8.93 0.70 6.03
N THR A 20 8.84 -0.63 6.11
CA THR A 20 9.98 -1.51 6.37
C THR A 20 11.05 -1.40 5.28
N LEU A 21 10.66 -1.36 4.00
CA LEU A 21 11.58 -1.14 2.89
C LEU A 21 12.28 0.22 2.97
N ARG A 22 11.58 1.30 3.39
CA ARG A 22 12.20 2.62 3.62
C ARG A 22 13.25 2.57 4.73
N LEU A 23 12.98 1.81 5.79
CA LEU A 23 13.93 1.62 6.88
C LEU A 23 15.19 0.88 6.39
N TYR A 24 15.04 -0.18 5.59
CA TYR A 24 16.20 -0.88 5.04
C TYR A 24 16.99 -0.02 4.05
N ALA A 25 16.30 0.78 3.23
CA ALA A 25 16.91 1.75 2.33
C ALA A 25 17.77 2.78 3.06
N SER A 26 17.33 3.25 4.23
CA SER A 26 18.06 4.25 5.02
C SER A 26 19.25 3.65 5.78
N GLN A 27 19.20 2.36 6.11
CA GLN A 27 20.26 1.65 6.83
C GLN A 27 21.37 1.12 5.89
N THR A 28 21.05 0.86 4.62
CA THR A 28 22.04 0.32 3.68
C THR A 28 23.09 1.37 3.28
N ARG A 29 24.35 0.93 3.21
CA ARG A 29 25.49 1.72 2.71
C ARG A 29 25.89 1.34 1.28
N ASN A 30 25.33 0.27 0.74
CA ASN A 30 25.61 -0.19 -0.61
C ASN A 30 24.70 0.57 -1.60
N GLU A 31 25.31 1.27 -2.56
CA GLU A 31 24.59 2.12 -3.52
C GLU A 31 23.70 1.30 -4.48
N GLU A 32 24.13 0.13 -4.92
CA GLU A 32 23.31 -0.76 -5.75
C GLU A 32 22.06 -1.23 -5.00
N THR A 33 22.21 -1.60 -3.74
CA THR A 33 21.10 -2.00 -2.88
C THR A 33 20.13 -0.83 -2.61
N LYS A 34 20.64 0.40 -2.49
CA LYS A 34 19.78 1.60 -2.39
C LYS A 34 18.91 1.77 -3.63
N LEU A 35 19.45 1.52 -4.83
CA LEU A 35 18.68 1.59 -6.08
C LEU A 35 17.55 0.55 -6.09
N VAL A 36 17.85 -0.70 -5.70
CA VAL A 36 16.84 -1.75 -5.59
C VAL A 36 15.72 -1.35 -4.62
N TYR A 37 16.06 -0.83 -3.44
CA TYR A 37 15.03 -0.35 -2.51
C TYR A 37 14.25 0.83 -3.05
N LYS A 38 14.88 1.76 -3.76
CA LYS A 38 14.21 2.92 -4.36
C LYS A 38 13.16 2.48 -5.39
N GLU A 39 13.52 1.55 -6.28
CA GLU A 39 12.60 0.99 -7.27
C GLU A 39 11.44 0.23 -6.61
N ALA A 40 11.74 -0.58 -5.59
CA ALA A 40 10.72 -1.30 -4.84
C ALA A 40 9.74 -0.34 -4.14
N LEU A 41 10.25 0.76 -3.58
CA LEU A 41 9.45 1.78 -2.91
C LEU A 41 8.53 2.54 -3.87
N GLU A 42 9.03 2.86 -5.06
CA GLU A 42 8.25 3.50 -6.12
C GLU A 42 7.13 2.57 -6.62
N THR A 43 7.48 1.32 -6.96
CA THR A 43 6.52 0.30 -7.41
C THR A 43 5.45 0.06 -6.36
N THR A 44 5.85 -0.15 -5.10
CA THR A 44 4.89 -0.36 -4.00
C THR A 44 4.02 0.87 -3.77
N GLY A 45 4.57 2.07 -3.96
CA GLY A 45 3.83 3.33 -3.86
C GLY A 45 2.71 3.44 -4.89
N THR A 46 3.01 3.12 -6.16
CA THR A 46 2.00 3.08 -7.23
C THR A 46 0.90 2.06 -6.92
N ILE A 47 1.26 0.85 -6.48
CA ILE A 47 0.28 -0.19 -6.11
C ILE A 47 -0.63 0.28 -4.96
N ILE A 48 -0.07 0.90 -3.92
CA ILE A 48 -0.85 1.44 -2.80
C ILE A 48 -1.84 2.49 -3.31
N ASN A 49 -1.39 3.44 -4.12
CA ASN A 49 -2.24 4.50 -4.66
C ASN A 49 -3.38 3.94 -5.52
N ASP A 50 -3.11 2.92 -6.34
CA ASP A 50 -4.12 2.26 -7.17
C ASP A 50 -5.17 1.55 -6.32
N LEU A 51 -4.73 0.83 -5.29
CA LEU A 51 -5.62 0.14 -4.38
C LEU A 51 -6.45 1.10 -3.50
N GLU A 52 -5.90 2.25 -3.12
CA GLU A 52 -6.65 3.30 -2.42
C GLU A 52 -7.76 3.89 -3.31
N ARG A 53 -7.47 4.17 -4.58
CA ARG A 53 -8.49 4.59 -5.54
C ARG A 53 -9.56 3.52 -5.75
N ARG A 54 -9.15 2.24 -5.81
CA ARG A 54 -10.09 1.13 -5.91
C ARG A 54 -10.94 0.99 -4.64
N MET A 55 -10.35 1.21 -3.47
CA MET A 55 -11.03 1.15 -2.18
C MET A 55 -12.21 2.12 -2.13
N GLN A 56 -11.99 3.37 -2.50
CA GLN A 56 -13.04 4.39 -2.50
C GLN A 56 -14.25 3.94 -3.31
N ASN A 57 -14.02 3.39 -4.51
CA ASN A 57 -15.09 2.87 -5.36
C ASN A 57 -15.83 1.68 -4.73
N LEU A 58 -15.13 0.79 -4.03
CA LEU A 58 -15.74 -0.36 -3.35
C LEU A 58 -16.60 0.09 -2.17
N GLU A 59 -16.15 1.08 -1.39
CA GLU A 59 -16.93 1.66 -0.30
C GLU A 59 -18.25 2.27 -0.81
N TYR A 60 -18.24 2.99 -1.94
CA TYR A 60 -19.47 3.51 -2.54
C TYR A 60 -20.44 2.42 -3.02
N GLN A 61 -19.95 1.23 -3.35
CA GLN A 61 -20.78 0.12 -3.81
C GLN A 61 -21.40 -0.66 -2.65
N GLU A 62 -20.78 -0.65 -1.48
CA GLU A 62 -21.19 -1.47 -0.34
C GLU A 62 -22.20 -0.73 0.56
N PRO A 63 -23.41 -1.29 0.82
CA PRO A 63 -24.47 -0.62 1.58
C PRO A 63 -24.04 -0.13 2.96
N GLN A 64 -23.19 -0.89 3.63
CA GLN A 64 -22.68 -0.61 4.97
C GLN A 64 -21.83 0.67 5.08
N TYR A 65 -21.35 1.22 3.97
CA TYR A 65 -20.55 2.46 3.94
C TYR A 65 -21.37 3.68 3.47
N LYS A 66 -22.64 3.50 3.09
CA LYS A 66 -23.45 4.58 2.50
C LYS A 66 -23.98 5.60 3.51
N GLY A 67 -23.74 5.40 4.81
CA GLY A 67 -24.40 6.19 5.86
C GLY A 67 -25.90 5.90 5.89
N ASN A 68 -26.49 5.83 7.09
CA ASN A 68 -27.95 5.85 7.21
C ASN A 68 -28.48 7.26 6.98
#